data_AF-I3SD15-F1
#
_entry.id   AF-I3SD15-F1
#
_cell.length_a   1.000
_cell.length_b   1.000
_cell.length_c   1.000
_cell.angle_alpha   90.00
_cell.angle_beta   90.00
_cell.angle_gamma   90.00
#
_symmetry.space_group_name_H-M   'P 1'
#
loop_
_entity.id
_entity.type
_entity.pdbx_description
1 polymer ?
#
loop_
_entity_poly.entity_id
_entity_poly.type
_entity_poly.pdbx_seq_one_letter_code
_entity_poly.pdbx_strand_id
1 'polypeptide(L)'
;MVGSRSEANGIAKSGAKMVMAVSCAKVPKITIIVGGSFGAGNYAMCGRAYSPNFMFLWPNARISVMGGAQAAGVLSQIEKTNKKKQGIQWSKEEEKSSKQK
;
A
#
# COMPACT_ATOMS: atom_id res chain seq x y z
N MET A 1 -3.85 -6.15 -7.60
CA MET A 1 -5.17 -6.04 -8.26
C MET A 1 -6.22 -6.06 -7.15
N VAL A 2 -7.18 -5.14 -7.16
CA VAL A 2 -8.24 -5.09 -6.13
C VAL A 2 -9.60 -5.35 -6.79
N GLY A 3 -10.54 -5.91 -6.04
CA GLY A 3 -11.91 -6.15 -6.50
C GLY A 3 -12.44 -7.53 -6.13
N SER A 4 -13.77 -7.68 -6.10
CA SER A 4 -14.46 -8.90 -5.66
C SER A 4 -14.00 -10.15 -6.39
N ARG A 5 -13.78 -10.07 -7.70
CA ARG A 5 -13.25 -11.18 -8.52
C ARG A 5 -11.84 -11.59 -8.08
N SER A 6 -10.96 -10.63 -7.78
CA SER A 6 -9.60 -10.92 -7.31
C SER A 6 -9.61 -11.58 -5.94
N GLU A 7 -10.48 -11.12 -5.04
CA GLU A 7 -10.67 -11.72 -3.72
C GLU A 7 -11.20 -13.16 -3.82
N ALA A 8 -12.26 -13.36 -4.61
CA ALA A 8 -12.85 -14.69 -4.83
C ALA A 8 -11.87 -15.67 -5.48
N ASN A 9 -10.98 -15.18 -6.35
CA ASN A 9 -9.91 -15.97 -6.96
C ASN A 9 -8.73 -16.26 -5.99
N GLY A 10 -8.81 -15.82 -4.72
CA GLY A 10 -7.83 -16.14 -3.70
C GLY A 10 -6.54 -15.34 -3.79
N ILE A 11 -6.60 -14.06 -4.18
CA ILE A 11 -5.42 -13.19 -4.24
C ILE A 11 -4.69 -13.11 -2.90
N ALA A 12 -5.44 -13.04 -1.78
CA ALA A 12 -4.86 -13.03 -0.44
C ALA A 12 -4.06 -14.31 -0.14
N LYS A 13 -4.63 -15.48 -0.44
CA LYS A 13 -3.96 -16.78 -0.26
C LYS A 13 -2.72 -16.90 -1.15
N SER A 14 -2.81 -16.42 -2.39
CA SER A 14 -1.69 -16.44 -3.33
C SER A 14 -0.55 -15.52 -2.87
N GLY A 15 -0.87 -14.31 -2.40
CA GLY A 15 0.10 -13.39 -1.81
C GLY A 15 0.74 -13.96 -0.54
N ALA A 16 -0.04 -14.61 0.33
CA ALA A 16 0.47 -15.25 1.54
C ALA A 16 1.50 -16.35 1.24
N LYS A 17 1.31 -17.14 0.17
CA LYS A 17 2.31 -18.13 -0.27
C LYS A 17 3.64 -17.48 -0.67
N MET A 18 3.60 -16.35 -1.36
CA MET A 18 4.81 -15.61 -1.73
C MET A 18 5.53 -15.06 -0.50
N VAL A 19 4.79 -14.46 0.43
CA VAL A 19 5.35 -13.97 1.70
C VAL A 19 5.96 -15.12 2.51
N MET A 20 5.30 -16.27 2.57
CA MET A 20 5.84 -17.46 3.23
C MET A 20 7.16 -17.90 2.60
N ALA A 21 7.23 -17.98 1.26
CA ALA A 21 8.44 -18.34 0.54
C ALA A 21 9.59 -17.37 0.83
N VAL A 22 9.34 -16.07 0.79
CA VAL A 22 10.34 -15.03 1.10
C VAL A 22 10.81 -15.11 2.56
N SER A 23 9.88 -15.34 3.49
CA SER A 23 10.18 -15.43 4.93
C SER A 23 11.04 -16.64 5.28
N CYS A 24 10.75 -17.79 4.66
CA CYS A 24 11.40 -19.05 4.97
C CYS A 24 12.66 -19.32 4.12
N ALA A 25 12.94 -18.49 3.11
CA ALA A 25 14.12 -18.63 2.27
C ALA A 25 15.41 -18.43 3.07
N LYS A 26 16.22 -19.52 3.13
CA LYS A 26 17.52 -19.57 3.82
C LYS A 26 18.70 -19.10 2.97
N VAL A 27 18.47 -18.84 1.68
CA VAL A 27 19.49 -18.28 0.79
C VAL A 27 19.71 -16.78 1.08
N PRO A 28 20.87 -16.22 0.75
CA PRO A 28 21.07 -14.78 0.80
C PRO A 28 20.05 -14.03 -0.06
N LYS A 29 19.51 -12.92 0.45
CA LYS A 29 18.50 -12.09 -0.21
C LYS A 29 19.03 -10.68 -0.40
N ILE A 30 18.86 -10.10 -1.58
CA ILE A 30 19.22 -8.72 -1.88
C ILE A 30 17.98 -8.01 -2.42
N THR A 31 17.69 -6.83 -1.87
CA THR A 31 16.53 -6.02 -2.28
C THR A 31 17.00 -4.69 -2.84
N ILE A 32 16.57 -4.34 -4.05
CA ILE A 32 16.82 -3.03 -4.66
C ILE A 32 15.48 -2.39 -4.98
N ILE A 33 15.17 -1.27 -4.32
CA ILE A 33 13.96 -0.50 -4.59
C ILE A 33 14.28 0.50 -5.71
N VAL A 34 13.83 0.18 -6.91
CA VAL A 34 14.04 1.01 -8.13
C VAL A 34 12.92 2.03 -8.39
N GLY A 35 11.83 1.95 -7.61
CA GLY A 35 10.63 2.80 -7.80
C GLY A 35 9.76 2.82 -6.55
N GLY A 36 8.48 2.44 -6.69
CA GLY A 36 7.54 2.39 -5.57
C GLY A 36 7.63 1.10 -4.75
N SER A 37 7.71 1.22 -3.43
CA SER A 37 7.53 0.11 -2.48
C SER A 37 6.40 0.44 -1.52
N PHE A 38 5.22 -0.12 -1.77
CA PHE A 38 4.00 0.26 -1.06
C PHE A 38 3.26 -0.95 -0.48
N GLY A 39 2.80 -0.80 0.77
CA GLY A 39 1.89 -1.74 1.44
C GLY A 39 2.34 -3.20 1.38
N ALA A 40 1.39 -4.11 1.12
CA ALA A 40 1.65 -5.55 1.07
C ALA A 40 2.64 -5.98 -0.03
N GLY A 41 2.82 -5.16 -1.08
CA GLY A 41 3.82 -5.42 -2.11
C GLY A 41 5.25 -5.39 -1.57
N ASN A 42 5.53 -4.49 -0.61
CA ASN A 42 6.81 -4.45 0.09
C ASN A 42 7.09 -5.78 0.81
N TYR A 43 6.06 -6.38 1.42
CA TYR A 43 6.22 -7.65 2.11
C TYR A 43 6.49 -8.81 1.14
N ALA A 44 5.71 -8.87 0.07
CA ALA A 44 5.88 -9.90 -0.97
C ALA A 44 7.24 -9.83 -1.66
N MET A 45 7.88 -8.65 -1.72
CA MET A 45 9.15 -8.40 -2.42
C MET A 45 10.37 -8.31 -1.49
N CYS A 46 10.35 -9.00 -0.34
CA CYS A 46 11.46 -9.01 0.62
C CYS A 46 11.84 -7.61 1.14
N GLY A 47 10.83 -6.92 1.67
CA GLY A 47 10.99 -5.68 2.41
C GLY A 47 11.90 -5.80 3.64
N ARG A 48 12.12 -4.66 4.32
CA ARG A 48 13.08 -4.59 5.44
C ARG A 48 12.77 -5.59 6.57
N ALA A 49 11.50 -5.88 6.82
CA ALA A 49 11.05 -6.82 7.84
C ALA A 49 11.42 -8.30 7.54
N TYR A 50 11.83 -8.62 6.31
CA TYR A 50 12.19 -9.98 5.89
C TYR A 50 13.70 -10.20 5.82
N SER A 51 14.47 -9.29 6.43
CA SER A 51 15.92 -9.40 6.65
C SER A 51 16.72 -9.79 5.40
N PRO A 52 16.68 -8.99 4.31
CA PRO A 52 17.64 -9.14 3.24
C PRO A 52 19.06 -8.80 3.72
N ASN A 53 20.07 -9.49 3.18
CA ASN A 53 21.48 -9.25 3.46
C ASN A 53 21.88 -7.81 3.11
N PHE A 54 21.37 -7.32 1.98
CA PHE A 54 21.55 -5.93 1.55
C PHE A 54 20.23 -5.36 1.03
N MET A 55 19.99 -4.09 1.34
CA MET A 55 18.84 -3.35 0.84
C MET A 55 19.31 -1.97 0.36
N PHE A 56 19.01 -1.65 -0.90
CA PHE A 56 19.36 -0.38 -1.52
C PHE A 56 18.12 0.30 -2.08
N LEU A 57 18.15 1.63 -2.11
CA LEU A 57 17.11 2.46 -2.68
C LEU A 57 17.74 3.34 -3.76
N TRP A 58 17.11 3.42 -4.92
CA TRP A 58 17.46 4.45 -5.90
C TRP A 58 16.98 5.84 -5.45
N PRO A 59 17.61 6.93 -5.92
CA PRO A 59 17.22 8.29 -5.54
C PRO A 59 15.75 8.64 -5.87
N ASN A 60 15.20 8.05 -6.93
CA ASN A 60 13.81 8.22 -7.35
C ASN A 60 12.82 7.33 -6.58
N ALA A 61 13.30 6.45 -5.70
CA ALA A 61 12.44 5.51 -5.00
C ALA A 61 11.51 6.20 -4.00
N ARG A 62 10.35 5.60 -3.78
CA ARG A 62 9.37 6.04 -2.77
C ARG A 62 8.87 4.82 -2.01
N ILE A 63 8.87 4.92 -0.68
CA ILE A 63 8.40 3.88 0.22
C ILE A 63 7.42 4.47 1.23
N SER A 64 6.25 3.86 1.36
CA SER A 64 5.20 4.26 2.30
C SER A 64 4.15 3.15 2.43
N VAL A 65 3.19 3.31 3.35
CA VAL A 65 2.10 2.33 3.51
C VAL A 65 1.22 2.22 2.26
N MET A 66 1.01 3.32 1.55
CA MET A 66 0.30 3.41 0.26
C MET A 66 0.75 4.68 -0.48
N GLY A 67 0.40 4.81 -1.76
CA GLY A 67 0.71 6.02 -2.53
C GLY A 67 -0.04 7.25 -1.99
N GLY A 68 0.58 8.44 -2.03
CA GLY A 68 0.00 9.66 -1.44
C GLY A 68 -1.40 9.99 -1.97
N ALA A 69 -1.59 9.92 -3.30
CA ALA A 69 -2.89 10.13 -3.92
C ALA A 69 -3.95 9.09 -3.49
N GLN A 70 -3.53 7.85 -3.24
CA GLN A 70 -4.43 6.80 -2.74
C GLN A 70 -4.84 7.09 -1.30
N ALA A 71 -3.91 7.48 -0.44
CA ALA A 71 -4.18 7.85 0.94
C ALA A 71 -5.16 9.03 1.03
N ALA A 72 -4.88 10.10 0.29
CA ALA A 72 -5.75 11.28 0.22
C ALA A 72 -7.16 10.93 -0.28
N GLY A 73 -7.26 10.07 -1.29
CA GLY A 73 -8.55 9.59 -1.81
C GLY A 73 -9.37 8.82 -0.77
N VAL A 74 -8.76 7.84 -0.09
CA VAL A 74 -9.44 7.02 0.92
C VAL A 74 -9.86 7.86 2.12
N LEU A 75 -8.97 8.71 2.65
CA LEU A 75 -9.27 9.56 3.80
C LEU A 75 -10.41 10.54 3.49
N SER A 76 -10.37 11.17 2.30
CA SER A 76 -11.45 12.05 1.84
C SER A 76 -12.78 11.29 1.75
N GLN A 77 -12.80 10.07 1.20
CA GLN A 77 -14.03 9.27 1.13
C GLN A 77 -14.60 8.92 2.51
N ILE A 78 -13.74 8.61 3.48
CA ILE A 78 -14.13 8.35 4.87
C ILE A 78 -14.71 9.63 5.50
N GLU A 79 -14.04 10.77 5.34
CA GLU A 79 -14.50 12.07 5.87
C GLU A 79 -15.88 12.44 5.31
N LYS A 80 -16.09 12.26 4.00
CA LYS A 80 -17.39 12.46 3.35
C LYS A 80 -18.49 11.61 3.97
N THR A 81 -18.18 10.33 4.20
CA THR A 81 -19.13 9.37 4.75
C THR A 81 -19.48 9.73 6.19
N ASN A 82 -18.51 10.18 6.98
CA ASN A 82 -18.72 10.61 8.36
C ASN A 82 -19.53 11.90 8.45
N LYS A 83 -19.20 12.93 7.66
CA LYS A 83 -19.98 14.19 7.61
C LYS A 83 -21.41 13.97 7.15
N LYS A 84 -21.62 13.11 6.13
CA LYS A 84 -22.96 12.72 5.69
C LYS A 84 -23.78 12.06 6.79
N LYS A 85 -23.16 11.19 7.61
CA LYS A 85 -23.83 10.58 8.78
C LYS A 85 -24.19 11.61 9.85
N GLN A 86 -23.44 12.69 9.96
CA GLN A 86 -23.68 13.80 10.90
C GLN A 86 -24.66 14.85 10.34
N GLY A 87 -25.17 14.68 9.12
CA GLY A 87 -26.05 15.66 8.47
C GLY A 87 -25.34 16.92 7.97
N ILE A 88 -24.01 16.96 8.02
CA ILE A 88 -23.21 18.10 7.58
C ILE A 88 -22.96 17.98 6.07
N GLN A 89 -23.36 19.00 5.29
CA GLN A 89 -23.00 19.07 3.87
C GLN A 89 -21.51 19.38 3.71
N TRP A 90 -20.84 18.62 2.86
CA TRP A 90 -19.43 18.83 2.53
C TRP A 90 -19.32 19.29 1.07
N SER A 91 -18.84 20.51 0.87
CA SER A 91 -18.72 21.12 -0.44
C SER A 91 -17.54 20.55 -1.23
N LYS A 92 -17.58 20.71 -2.57
CA LYS A 92 -16.50 20.22 -3.46
C LYS A 92 -15.17 20.95 -3.24
N GLU A 93 -15.20 22.18 -2.72
CA GLU A 93 -14.01 22.98 -2.43
C GLU A 93 -13.31 22.49 -1.16
N GLU A 94 -14.08 22.16 -0.12
CA GLU A 94 -13.55 21.53 1.09
C GLU A 94 -13.05 20.10 0.84
N GLU A 95 -13.66 19.38 -0.11
CA GLU A 95 -13.16 18.05 -0.52
C GLU A 95 -11.82 18.16 -1.26
N LYS A 96 -11.63 19.19 -2.10
CA LYS A 96 -10.37 19.44 -2.82
C LYS A 96 -9.25 19.89 -1.89
N SER A 97 -9.53 20.78 -0.93
CA SER A 97 -8.54 21.25 0.03
C SER A 97 -8.08 20.13 0.98
N SER A 98 -8.99 19.23 1.37
CA SER A 98 -8.65 18.06 2.20
C SER A 98 -7.69 17.08 1.48
N LYS A 99 -7.79 16.92 0.15
CA LYS A 99 -6.90 16.04 -0.64
C LYS A 99 -5.50 16.62 -0.91
N GLN A 100 -5.30 17.92 -0.72
CA GLN A 100 -4.02 18.62 -0.93
C GLN A 100 -3.21 18.81 0.36
N LYS A 101 -3.78 18.48 1.51
CA LYS A 101 -3.07 18.40 2.80
C LYS A 101 -2.22 17.14 2.86
#